data_AF-A0A2D6X363-F1
#
_entry.id   AF-A0A2D6X363-F1
#
_cell.length_a   1.000
_cell.length_b   1.000
_cell.length_c   1.000
_cell.angle_alpha   90.00
_cell.angle_beta   90.00
_cell.angle_gamma   90.00
#
_symmetry.space_group_name_H-M   'P 1'
#
loop_
_entity.id
_entity.type
_entity.pdbx_description
1 polymer ?
#
loop_
_entity_poly.entity_id
_entity_poly.type
_entity_poly.pdbx_seq_one_letter_code
_entity_poly.pdbx_strand_id
1 'polypeptide(L)'
;MSPSQNFKSNCHHYFVIDSPQGYWSKANCKKCGLIKALGNSDDNPHITESSRIEFLKNSGVDFNNLCAKDKREWLKPYVQKYGIQQTARLLNKPTSSIGKWAEGLSRFPRNSQKYSKEFRFQAILEYTIKKNFYGVAKQLQIPRSTLQSWVRKYAISGTTTS
;
A
#
# COMPACT_ATOMS: atom_id res chain seq x y z
N MET A 1 -24.26 6.91 22.26
CA MET A 1 -24.54 5.49 22.55
C MET A 1 -23.70 4.66 21.59
N SER A 2 -22.68 3.98 22.10
CA SER A 2 -21.90 2.98 21.36
C SER A 2 -22.47 1.60 21.63
N PRO A 3 -22.74 0.80 20.59
CA PRO A 3 -22.33 -0.61 20.59
C PRO A 3 -21.90 -1.02 19.16
N SER A 4 -21.07 -2.03 18.86
CA SER A 4 -20.45 -3.09 19.62
C SER A 4 -19.15 -3.45 18.90
N GLN A 5 -18.05 -3.57 19.65
CA GLN A 5 -16.89 -4.33 19.22
C GLN A 5 -17.16 -5.82 19.45
N ASN A 6 -17.21 -6.59 18.36
CA ASN A 6 -16.64 -7.92 18.21
C ASN A 6 -17.17 -8.46 16.89
N PHE A 7 -16.31 -8.99 16.03
CA PHE A 7 -16.45 -10.36 15.52
C PHE A 7 -15.20 -10.70 14.71
N LYS A 8 -14.37 -11.57 15.30
CA LYS A 8 -13.50 -12.48 14.56
C LYS A 8 -14.41 -13.32 13.66
N SER A 9 -14.52 -13.04 12.36
CA SER A 9 -15.08 -14.05 11.46
C SER A 9 -13.99 -15.07 11.11
N ASN A 10 -13.75 -16.00 12.03
CA ASN A 10 -13.36 -17.36 11.69
C ASN A 10 -14.59 -18.04 11.05
N CYS A 11 -15.09 -17.47 9.96
CA CYS A 11 -16.23 -18.05 9.27
C CYS A 11 -15.71 -19.29 8.54
N HIS A 12 -16.20 -20.48 8.91
CA HIS A 12 -15.84 -21.76 8.28
C HIS A 12 -16.93 -22.28 7.33
N HIS A 13 -17.93 -21.45 7.01
CA HIS A 13 -19.09 -21.82 6.18
C HIS A 13 -18.81 -21.73 4.69
N TYR A 14 -17.68 -22.30 4.26
CA TYR A 14 -17.31 -22.33 2.86
C TYR A 14 -17.86 -23.59 2.20
N PHE A 15 -18.37 -23.44 0.99
CA PHE A 15 -18.62 -24.56 0.09
C PHE A 15 -17.80 -24.36 -1.18
N VAL A 16 -17.18 -25.43 -1.66
CA VAL A 16 -16.35 -25.40 -2.86
C VAL A 16 -17.28 -25.18 -4.07
N ILE A 17 -17.01 -24.11 -4.81
CA ILE A 17 -17.69 -23.75 -6.06
C ILE A 17 -17.00 -24.47 -7.23
N ASP A 18 -15.68 -24.59 -7.16
CA ASP A 18 -14.83 -25.02 -8.27
C ASP A 18 -13.50 -25.56 -7.72
N SER A 19 -13.09 -26.74 -8.16
CA SER A 19 -11.85 -27.40 -7.75
C SER A 19 -11.11 -27.87 -8.99
N PRO A 20 -10.37 -26.97 -9.67
CA PRO A 20 -9.52 -27.39 -10.76
C PRO A 20 -8.41 -28.30 -10.21
N GLN A 21 -7.94 -29.24 -11.04
CA GLN A 21 -6.79 -30.08 -10.70
C GLN A 21 -5.60 -29.18 -10.32
N GLY A 22 -5.27 -29.09 -9.03
CA GLY A 22 -4.29 -28.12 -8.52
C GLY A 22 -4.32 -27.91 -7.01
N TYR A 23 -3.62 -26.87 -6.54
CA TYR A 23 -3.37 -26.60 -5.12
C TYR A 23 -4.49 -25.83 -4.42
N TRP A 24 -5.42 -25.22 -5.16
CA TRP A 24 -6.45 -24.32 -4.65
C TRP A 24 -7.84 -24.70 -5.16
N SER A 25 -8.81 -24.71 -4.25
CA SER A 25 -10.24 -24.75 -4.54
C SER A 25 -10.87 -23.38 -4.34
N LYS A 26 -11.72 -22.93 -5.27
CA LYS A 26 -12.52 -21.72 -5.11
C LYS A 26 -13.76 -22.06 -4.29
N ALA A 27 -13.99 -21.36 -3.19
CA ALA A 27 -15.09 -21.59 -2.29
C ALA A 27 -15.88 -20.31 -2.02
N ASN A 28 -17.20 -20.42 -1.80
CA ASN A 28 -18.03 -19.30 -1.38
C ASN A 28 -18.46 -19.49 0.08
N CYS A 29 -18.42 -18.42 0.85
CA CYS A 29 -18.98 -18.37 2.18
C CYS A 29 -20.51 -18.20 2.12
N LYS A 30 -21.29 -19.22 2.49
CA LYS A 30 -22.76 -19.15 2.46
C LYS A 30 -23.35 -18.02 3.31
N LYS A 31 -22.67 -17.67 4.41
CA LYS A 31 -23.10 -16.62 5.35
C LYS A 31 -22.71 -15.21 4.92
N CYS A 32 -21.57 -15.08 4.24
CA CYS A 32 -20.93 -13.79 4.00
C CYS A 32 -20.72 -13.44 2.53
N GLY A 33 -21.05 -14.35 1.60
CA GLY A 33 -20.91 -14.16 0.15
C GLY A 33 -19.46 -14.03 -0.34
N LEU A 34 -18.48 -14.17 0.57
CA LEU A 34 -17.07 -14.00 0.25
C LEU A 34 -16.54 -15.21 -0.51
N ILE A 35 -15.89 -14.94 -1.64
CA ILE A 35 -15.15 -15.94 -2.39
C ILE A 35 -13.75 -16.06 -1.79
N LYS A 36 -13.35 -17.28 -1.45
CA LYS A 36 -12.06 -17.62 -0.85
C LYS A 36 -11.44 -18.78 -1.60
N ALA A 37 -10.11 -18.80 -1.66
CA ALA A 37 -9.38 -19.98 -2.09
C ALA A 37 -9.00 -20.83 -0.87
N LEU A 38 -9.36 -22.10 -0.90
CA LEU A 38 -9.03 -23.11 0.10
C LEU A 38 -7.89 -23.98 -0.43
N GLY A 39 -6.86 -24.19 0.38
CA GLY A 39 -5.78 -25.09 0.03
C GLY A 39 -6.29 -26.53 0.02
N ASN A 40 -5.92 -27.31 -0.99
CA ASN A 40 -6.33 -28.71 -1.09
C ASN A 40 -5.51 -29.66 -0.19
N SER A 41 -4.46 -29.17 0.46
CA SER A 41 -3.61 -29.91 1.41
C SER A 41 -2.93 -28.92 2.36
N ASP A 42 -2.91 -29.18 3.66
CA ASP A 42 -2.28 -28.25 4.63
C ASP A 42 -0.74 -28.26 4.58
N ASP A 43 -0.12 -29.27 3.96
CA ASP A 43 1.34 -29.49 3.96
C ASP A 43 2.06 -29.07 2.67
N ASN A 44 1.37 -28.37 1.75
CA ASN A 44 1.98 -28.03 0.47
C ASN A 44 2.75 -26.69 0.52
N PRO A 45 4.08 -26.67 0.26
CA PRO A 45 4.88 -25.44 0.29
C PRO A 45 4.47 -24.41 -0.78
N HIS A 46 3.70 -24.81 -1.79
CA HIS A 46 3.15 -23.91 -2.80
C HIS A 46 1.89 -23.17 -2.36
N ILE A 47 1.31 -23.50 -1.19
CA ILE A 47 0.16 -22.81 -0.59
C ILE A 47 0.69 -21.59 0.16
N THR A 48 0.99 -20.55 -0.61
CA THR A 48 1.37 -19.24 -0.11
C THR A 48 0.22 -18.27 -0.32
N GLU A 49 0.18 -17.21 0.49
CA GLU A 49 -0.81 -16.14 0.29
C GLU A 49 -0.73 -15.51 -1.11
N SER A 50 0.47 -15.50 -1.72
CA SER A 50 0.68 -15.01 -3.08
C SER A 50 0.03 -15.91 -4.14
N SER A 51 0.22 -17.23 -4.04
CA SER A 51 -0.39 -18.18 -4.98
C SER A 51 -1.91 -18.27 -4.81
N ARG A 52 -2.40 -18.09 -3.57
CA ARG A 52 -3.84 -17.98 -3.26
C ARG A 52 -4.53 -16.92 -4.10
N ILE A 53 -3.91 -15.75 -4.17
CA ILE A 53 -4.47 -14.57 -4.85
C ILE A 53 -4.31 -14.70 -6.37
N GLU A 54 -3.20 -15.24 -6.85
CA GLU A 54 -3.00 -15.51 -8.28
C GLU A 54 -4.06 -16.47 -8.82
N PHE A 55 -4.35 -17.54 -8.08
CA PHE A 55 -5.45 -18.46 -8.40
C PHE A 55 -6.81 -17.74 -8.49
N LEU A 56 -7.13 -16.91 -7.49
CA LEU A 56 -8.40 -16.17 -7.46
C LEU A 56 -8.52 -15.18 -8.63
N LYS A 57 -7.42 -14.53 -9.01
CA LYS A 57 -7.35 -13.65 -10.18
C LYS A 57 -7.58 -14.42 -11.48
N ASN A 58 -6.90 -15.55 -11.66
CA ASN A 58 -7.06 -16.40 -12.85
C ASN A 58 -8.46 -17.01 -12.95
N SER A 59 -9.13 -17.19 -11.81
CA SER A 59 -10.52 -17.66 -11.72
C SER A 59 -11.57 -16.58 -12.03
N GLY A 60 -11.15 -15.38 -12.47
CA GLY A 60 -12.06 -14.28 -12.82
C GLY A 60 -12.75 -13.61 -11.63
N VAL A 61 -12.27 -13.83 -10.41
CA VAL A 61 -12.87 -13.22 -9.21
C VAL A 61 -12.42 -11.78 -9.10
N ASP A 62 -13.38 -10.84 -9.12
CA ASP A 62 -13.08 -9.43 -8.86
C ASP A 62 -12.45 -9.31 -7.46
N PHE A 63 -11.29 -8.65 -7.41
CA PHE A 63 -10.54 -8.39 -6.21
C PHE A 63 -11.36 -7.68 -5.13
N ASN A 64 -12.37 -6.90 -5.54
CA ASN A 64 -13.33 -6.27 -4.63
C ASN A 64 -14.13 -7.28 -3.77
N ASN A 65 -14.35 -8.48 -4.29
CA ASN A 65 -15.10 -9.55 -3.64
C ASN A 65 -14.20 -10.53 -2.86
N LEU A 66 -12.88 -10.33 -2.92
CA LEU A 66 -11.89 -11.17 -2.23
C LEU A 66 -11.62 -10.73 -0.79
N CYS A 67 -12.04 -9.53 -0.39
CA CYS A 67 -11.57 -8.93 0.85
C CYS A 67 -12.66 -8.17 1.60
N ALA A 68 -12.95 -8.61 2.82
CA ALA A 68 -13.64 -7.77 3.80
C ALA A 68 -12.85 -6.46 3.98
N LYS A 69 -13.54 -5.32 4.07
CA LYS A 69 -12.95 -3.96 4.14
C LYS A 69 -11.90 -3.78 5.26
N ASP A 70 -11.85 -4.73 6.20
CA ASP A 70 -11.26 -4.56 7.52
C ASP A 70 -10.01 -5.43 7.74
N LYS A 71 -9.70 -6.37 6.83
CA LYS A 71 -8.47 -7.19 6.88
C LYS A 71 -7.60 -6.89 5.66
N ARG A 72 -6.74 -5.88 5.80
CA ARG A 72 -5.81 -5.42 4.74
C ARG A 72 -4.36 -5.83 4.99
N GLU A 73 -4.12 -6.65 6.00
CA GLU A 73 -2.77 -7.16 6.36
C GLU A 73 -2.15 -7.99 5.23
N TRP A 74 -2.96 -8.72 4.46
CA TRP A 74 -2.52 -9.46 3.28
C TRP A 74 -1.88 -8.56 2.21
N LEU A 75 -2.14 -7.24 2.24
CA LEU A 75 -1.57 -6.27 1.30
C LEU A 75 -0.07 -6.02 1.58
N LYS A 76 0.37 -6.21 2.83
CA LYS A 76 1.74 -5.88 3.26
C LYS A 76 2.80 -6.65 2.44
N PRO A 77 2.69 -7.98 2.22
CA PRO A 77 3.56 -8.71 1.30
C PRO A 77 3.59 -8.17 -0.13
N TYR A 78 2.45 -7.70 -0.67
CA TYR A 78 2.38 -7.13 -2.02
C TYR A 78 3.12 -5.81 -2.12
N VAL A 79 2.91 -4.93 -1.15
CA VAL A 79 3.54 -3.61 -1.12
C VAL A 79 5.04 -3.76 -0.86
N GLN A 80 5.47 -4.76 -0.09
CA GLN A 80 6.86 -5.13 0.04
C GLN A 80 7.44 -5.70 -1.27
N LYS A 81 6.73 -6.56 -1.99
CA LYS A 81 7.24 -7.16 -3.23
C LYS A 81 7.31 -6.16 -4.40
N TYR A 82 6.24 -5.40 -4.60
CA TYR A 82 6.01 -4.59 -5.80
C TYR A 82 6.02 -3.08 -5.56
N GLY A 83 5.91 -2.62 -4.31
CA GLY A 83 5.75 -1.20 -3.96
C GLY A 83 4.31 -0.70 -4.08
N ILE A 84 4.03 0.45 -3.45
CA ILE A 84 2.66 1.02 -3.34
C ILE A 84 2.04 1.29 -4.71
N GLN A 85 2.79 1.89 -5.65
CA GLN A 85 2.24 2.27 -6.96
C GLN A 85 1.89 1.06 -7.82
N GLN A 86 2.78 0.08 -7.89
CA GLN A 86 2.53 -1.12 -8.68
C GLN A 86 1.41 -1.96 -8.06
N THR A 87 1.37 -2.03 -6.73
CA THR A 87 0.25 -2.68 -6.01
C THR A 87 -1.08 -1.98 -6.29
N ALA A 88 -1.11 -0.65 -6.31
CA ALA A 88 -2.31 0.11 -6.64
C ALA A 88 -2.83 -0.16 -8.07
N ARG A 89 -1.91 -0.26 -9.04
CA ARG A 89 -2.25 -0.65 -10.42
C ARG A 89 -2.78 -2.09 -10.51
N LEU A 90 -2.09 -3.04 -9.86
CA LEU A 90 -2.47 -4.46 -9.88
C LEU A 90 -3.86 -4.70 -9.27
N LEU A 91 -4.21 -3.92 -8.26
CA LEU A 91 -5.47 -4.07 -7.53
C LEU A 91 -6.59 -3.14 -8.03
N ASN A 92 -6.30 -2.30 -9.02
CA ASN A 92 -7.19 -1.22 -9.48
C ASN A 92 -7.74 -0.38 -8.31
N LYS A 93 -6.84 0.05 -7.41
CA LYS A 93 -7.17 0.86 -6.23
C LYS A 93 -6.42 2.18 -6.23
N PRO A 94 -6.97 3.23 -5.59
CA PRO A 94 -6.24 4.48 -5.40
C PRO A 94 -4.94 4.25 -4.64
N THR A 95 -3.86 4.85 -5.13
CA THR A 95 -2.53 4.81 -4.49
C THR A 95 -2.59 5.30 -3.03
N SER A 96 -3.46 6.26 -2.73
CA SER A 96 -3.71 6.78 -1.38
C SER A 96 -4.31 5.71 -0.47
N SER A 97 -5.26 4.91 -0.96
CA SER A 97 -5.86 3.80 -0.23
C SER A 97 -4.82 2.73 0.06
N ILE A 98 -4.07 2.28 -0.95
CA ILE A 98 -2.99 1.28 -0.77
C ILE A 98 -1.94 1.78 0.21
N GLY A 99 -1.52 3.05 0.11
CA GLY A 99 -0.56 3.63 1.06
C GLY A 99 -1.08 3.65 2.49
N LYS A 100 -2.36 3.99 2.71
CA LYS A 100 -3.00 3.96 4.03
C LYS A 100 -3.08 2.53 4.58
N TRP A 101 -3.39 1.56 3.72
CA TRP A 101 -3.59 0.15 4.11
C TRP A 101 -2.29 -0.59 4.36
N ALA A 102 -1.24 -0.19 3.66
CA ALA A 102 0.10 -0.74 3.84
C ALA A 102 0.81 -0.15 5.06
N GLU A 103 0.24 0.84 5.74
CA GLU A 103 0.86 1.54 6.89
C GLU A 103 2.28 2.07 6.56
N GLY A 104 2.53 2.41 5.29
CA GLY A 104 3.85 2.85 4.83
C GLY A 104 4.89 1.73 4.58
N LEU A 105 4.52 0.46 4.71
CA LEU A 105 5.37 -0.71 4.41
C LEU A 105 5.59 -0.88 2.91
N SER A 106 6.50 -0.10 2.34
CA SER A 106 6.94 -0.22 0.95
C SER A 106 8.41 -0.56 0.91
N ARG A 107 8.81 -1.55 0.09
CA ARG A 107 10.23 -1.90 -0.15
C ARG A 107 11.06 -0.72 -0.62
N PHE A 108 10.40 0.21 -1.30
CA PHE A 108 10.90 1.55 -1.52
C PHE A 108 10.24 2.41 -0.45
N PRO A 109 10.84 2.59 0.75
CA PRO A 109 10.45 3.71 1.58
C PRO A 109 10.56 4.90 0.64
N ARG A 110 9.48 5.67 0.47
CA ARG A 110 9.60 6.95 -0.23
C ARG A 110 10.57 7.77 0.60
N ASN A 111 11.87 7.61 0.34
CA ASN A 111 12.95 8.39 0.89
C ASN A 111 12.65 8.82 2.34
N SER A 112 12.51 7.89 3.28
CA SER A 112 12.00 8.25 4.63
C SER A 112 12.80 9.38 5.29
N GLN A 113 14.08 9.54 4.91
CA GLN A 113 14.91 10.71 5.22
C GLN A 113 14.86 11.81 4.15
N LYS A 114 14.98 11.46 2.87
CA LYS A 114 14.97 12.44 1.77
C LYS A 114 13.54 12.95 1.57
N TYR A 115 13.26 14.17 2.03
CA TYR A 115 11.94 14.82 2.20
C TYR A 115 11.40 14.90 3.63
N SER A 116 12.17 14.50 4.66
CA SER A 116 11.85 14.81 6.06
C SER A 116 11.80 16.32 6.33
N LYS A 117 11.27 16.74 7.48
CA LYS A 117 11.24 18.17 7.84
C LYS A 117 12.66 18.73 7.92
N GLU A 118 13.56 17.97 8.52
CA GLU A 118 14.98 18.30 8.72
C GLU A 118 15.67 18.42 7.36
N PHE A 119 15.46 17.47 6.44
CA PHE A 119 16.00 17.54 5.09
C PHE A 119 15.49 18.75 4.31
N ARG A 120 14.19 19.08 4.43
CA ARG A 120 13.62 20.28 3.78
C ARG A 120 14.24 21.56 4.33
N PHE A 121 14.43 21.65 5.65
CA PHE A 121 15.06 22.79 6.29
C PHE A 121 16.50 22.96 5.82
N GLN A 122 17.29 21.88 5.81
CA GLN A 122 18.66 21.87 5.27
C GLN A 122 18.69 22.30 3.79
N ALA A 123 17.77 21.79 2.96
CA ALA A 123 17.70 22.18 1.56
C ALA A 123 17.38 23.67 1.35
N ILE A 124 16.51 24.24 2.19
CA ILE A 124 16.20 25.67 2.18
C ILE A 124 17.42 26.48 2.62
N LEU A 125 18.11 26.07 3.70
CA LEU A 125 19.32 26.75 4.18
C LEU A 125 20.42 26.76 3.11
N GLU A 126 20.70 25.62 2.50
CA GLU A 126 21.69 25.50 1.43
C GLU A 126 21.36 26.44 0.25
N TYR A 127 20.07 26.56 -0.09
CA TYR A 127 19.62 27.55 -1.06
C TYR A 127 19.81 28.99 -0.58
N THR A 128 19.52 29.31 0.70
CA THR A 128 19.70 30.68 1.21
C THR A 128 21.14 31.15 1.14
N ILE A 129 22.11 30.24 1.30
CA ILE A 129 23.55 30.50 1.18
C ILE A 129 23.95 30.65 -0.29
N LYS A 130 23.61 29.65 -1.13
CA LYS A 130 24.12 29.58 -2.52
C LYS A 130 23.32 30.40 -3.53
N LYS A 131 22.06 30.76 -3.21
CA LYS A 131 21.09 31.43 -4.09
C LYS A 131 20.92 30.80 -5.48
N ASN A 132 21.19 29.50 -5.60
CA ASN A 132 21.15 28.77 -6.87
C ASN A 132 20.25 27.54 -6.79
N PHE A 133 19.03 27.65 -7.31
CA PHE A 133 18.06 26.55 -7.33
C PHE A 133 18.55 25.31 -8.09
N TYR A 134 19.20 25.51 -9.25
CA TYR A 134 19.61 24.39 -10.08
C TYR A 134 20.76 23.61 -9.44
N GLY A 135 21.79 24.32 -8.96
CA GLY A 135 22.95 23.72 -8.31
C GLY A 135 22.58 22.95 -7.05
N VAL A 136 21.77 23.55 -6.16
CA VAL A 136 21.34 22.92 -4.91
C VAL A 136 20.42 21.72 -5.18
N ALA A 137 19.48 21.85 -6.12
CA ALA A 137 18.59 20.73 -6.48
C ALA A 137 19.37 19.55 -7.07
N LYS A 138 20.37 19.82 -7.91
CA LYS A 138 21.27 18.79 -8.48
C LYS A 138 22.09 18.11 -7.38
N GLN A 139 22.71 18.88 -6.49
CA GLN A 139 23.52 18.37 -5.38
C GLN A 139 22.69 17.47 -4.44
N LEU A 140 21.48 17.90 -4.09
CA LEU A 140 20.59 17.16 -3.19
C LEU A 140 19.73 16.10 -3.89
N GLN A 141 19.93 15.91 -5.21
CA GLN A 141 19.19 14.98 -6.06
C GLN A 141 17.67 15.08 -5.89
N ILE A 142 17.14 16.30 -5.86
CA ILE A 142 15.70 16.59 -5.82
C ILE A 142 15.28 17.37 -7.07
N PRO A 143 14.00 17.28 -7.48
CA PRO A 143 13.50 18.13 -8.56
C PRO A 143 13.63 19.63 -8.20
N ARG A 144 14.05 20.45 -9.16
CA ARG A 144 14.15 21.92 -8.98
C ARG A 144 12.81 22.54 -8.54
N SER A 145 11.70 22.08 -9.14
CA SER A 145 10.34 22.52 -8.79
C SER A 145 9.99 22.26 -7.33
N THR A 146 10.47 21.14 -6.77
CA THR A 146 10.28 20.80 -5.37
C THR A 146 10.99 21.79 -4.44
N LEU A 147 12.26 22.10 -4.72
CA LEU A 147 13.01 23.09 -3.94
C LEU A 147 12.38 24.49 -4.01
N GLN A 148 11.94 24.91 -5.20
CA GLN A 148 11.23 26.18 -5.39
C GLN A 148 9.94 26.26 -4.57
N SER A 149 9.16 25.17 -4.54
CA SER A 149 7.94 25.11 -3.74
C SER A 149 8.22 25.27 -2.25
N TRP A 150 9.29 24.65 -1.73
CA TRP A 150 9.63 24.77 -0.31
C TRP A 150 10.10 26.16 0.08
N VAL A 151 10.99 26.77 -0.71
CA VAL A 151 11.49 28.12 -0.46
C VAL A 151 10.35 29.13 -0.45
N ARG A 152 9.41 29.06 -1.41
CA ARG A 152 8.23 29.93 -1.44
C ARG A 152 7.37 29.79 -0.18
N LYS A 153 7.09 28.56 0.24
CA LYS A 153 6.31 28.30 1.45
C LYS A 153 7.00 28.82 2.71
N TYR A 154 8.32 28.65 2.81
CA TYR A 154 9.11 29.15 3.94
C TYR A 154 9.11 30.67 4.03
N ALA A 155 9.25 31.36 2.89
CA ALA A 155 9.23 32.83 2.83
C ALA A 155 7.88 33.41 3.32
N ILE A 156 6.76 32.75 3.00
CA ILE A 156 5.42 33.17 3.44
C ILE A 156 5.23 32.95 4.94
N SER A 157 5.78 31.88 5.52
CA SER A 157 5.69 31.61 6.96
C SER A 157 6.60 32.48 7.82
N GLY A 158 7.71 32.99 7.25
CA GLY A 158 8.71 33.81 7.95
C GLY A 158 8.33 35.28 8.12
N THR A 159 7.25 35.76 7.50
CA THR A 159 6.78 37.15 7.55
C THR A 159 5.73 37.43 8.65
N THR A 160 5.47 36.48 9.56
CA THR A 160 4.39 36.57 10.57
C THR A 160 4.84 36.80 12.00
N THR A 161 6.07 37.25 12.22
CA THR A 161 6.52 37.73 13.54
C THR A 161 7.28 39.03 13.35
N SER A 162 6.52 40.13 13.35
CA SER A 162 6.98 41.47 13.70
C SER A 162 6.18 41.91 14.91
#